data_AF-A0A6H9LB86-F1
#
_entry.id   AF-A0A6H9LB86-F1
#
_cell.length_a   1.000
_cell.length_b   1.000
_cell.length_c   1.000
_cell.angle_alpha   90.00
_cell.angle_beta   90.00
_cell.angle_gamma   90.00
#
_symmetry.space_group_name_H-M   'P 1'
#
loop_
_entity.id
_entity.type
_entity.pdbx_description
1 polymer ?
#
loop_
_entity_poly.entity_id
_entity_poly.type
_entity_poly.pdbx_seq_one_letter_code
_entity_poly.pdbx_strand_id
1 'polypeptide(L)'
;MKIRMSIVLIAAFFVLSCAGGVKVADIEAQPGKYNDKNVKVKGKVVQTFAVPFLSQSLVKIDDGTGEIWVKPYGKVPFKGEKISVDGTLKVGLTIANQNLGFIVIEKEKK
;
A
#
# COMPACT_ATOMS: atom_id res chain seq x y z
N MET A 1 -29.98 -21.18 42.68
CA MET A 1 -29.40 -19.89 42.23
C MET A 1 -29.97 -19.55 40.86
N LYS A 2 -30.61 -18.38 40.73
CA LYS A 2 -31.21 -17.91 39.47
C LYS A 2 -30.50 -16.63 39.02
N ILE A 3 -30.08 -16.62 37.75
CA ILE A 3 -29.91 -15.45 36.88
C ILE A 3 -28.81 -14.44 37.30
N ARG A 4 -27.82 -14.23 36.44
CA ARG A 4 -27.50 -12.90 35.83
C ARG A 4 -26.35 -12.98 34.82
N MET A 5 -26.54 -12.29 33.69
CA MET A 5 -25.52 -11.80 32.74
C MET A 5 -24.66 -12.89 32.09
N SER A 6 -24.88 -13.31 30.83
CA SER A 6 -25.30 -12.53 29.66
C SER A 6 -24.49 -11.23 29.50
N ILE A 7 -23.22 -11.38 29.13
CA ILE A 7 -22.43 -10.44 28.31
C ILE A 7 -21.39 -11.33 27.60
N VAL A 8 -21.49 -11.56 26.28
CA VAL A 8 -21.30 -10.61 25.16
C VAL A 8 -19.80 -10.32 24.97
N LEU A 9 -19.36 -10.49 23.72
CA LEU A 9 -17.99 -10.67 23.20
C LEU A 9 -17.57 -12.15 23.17
N ILE A 10 -17.94 -12.93 22.15
CA ILE A 10 -17.73 -12.58 20.73
C ILE A 10 -16.39 -11.87 20.61
N ALA A 11 -15.31 -12.66 20.56
CA ALA A 11 -14.05 -12.23 19.98
C ALA A 11 -14.29 -12.00 18.48
N ALA A 12 -15.01 -10.92 18.18
CA ALA A 12 -15.27 -10.49 16.82
C ALA A 12 -13.91 -10.28 16.18
N PHE A 13 -13.73 -11.00 15.08
CA PHE A 13 -12.78 -10.67 14.02
C PHE A 13 -12.94 -9.18 13.64
N PHE A 14 -12.30 -8.28 14.39
CA PHE A 14 -12.14 -6.88 14.03
C PHE A 14 -11.03 -6.71 12.98
N VAL A 15 -11.06 -7.59 11.97
CA VAL A 15 -10.58 -7.22 10.63
C VAL A 15 -11.67 -6.37 9.98
N LEU A 16 -11.79 -5.13 10.48
CA LEU A 16 -12.26 -4.00 9.69
C LEU A 16 -11.25 -3.76 8.57
N SER A 17 -11.22 -4.68 7.60
CA SER A 17 -10.66 -4.44 6.29
C SER A 17 -11.53 -3.38 5.66
N CYS A 18 -11.12 -2.12 5.83
CA CYS A 18 -11.80 -1.01 5.18
C CYS A 18 -11.78 -1.30 3.68
N ALA A 19 -12.96 -1.46 3.07
CA ALA A 19 -13.06 -1.77 1.65
C ALA A 19 -12.64 -0.57 0.76
N GLY A 20 -12.48 0.61 1.36
CA GLY A 20 -11.77 1.75 0.80
C GLY A 20 -10.25 1.61 0.98
N GLY A 21 -9.49 2.04 -0.01
CA GLY A 21 -8.03 2.03 0.08
C GLY A 21 -7.50 2.92 1.21
N VAL A 22 -6.31 2.58 1.71
CA VAL A 22 -5.54 3.41 2.66
C VAL A 22 -5.05 4.65 1.93
N LYS A 23 -5.16 5.81 2.58
CA LYS A 23 -4.64 7.08 2.05
C LYS A 23 -3.12 7.18 2.21
N VAL A 24 -2.45 7.86 1.30
CA VAL A 24 -1.00 8.10 1.38
C VAL A 24 -0.67 8.94 2.62
N ALA A 25 -1.46 9.97 2.94
CA ALA A 25 -1.26 10.76 4.16
C ALA A 25 -1.38 9.93 5.47
N ASP A 26 -2.24 8.90 5.52
CA ASP A 26 -2.33 8.02 6.69
C ASP A 26 -1.05 7.17 6.84
N ILE A 27 -0.48 6.74 5.71
CA ILE A 27 0.79 5.99 5.65
C ILE A 27 1.95 6.87 6.12
N GLU A 28 2.04 8.10 5.62
CA GLU A 28 3.07 9.08 5.99
C GLU A 28 2.98 9.50 7.46
N ALA A 29 1.77 9.62 8.01
CA ALA A 29 1.55 9.95 9.42
C ALA A 29 1.91 8.80 10.38
N GLN A 30 1.82 7.53 9.94
CA GLN A 30 2.02 6.36 10.79
C GLN A 30 2.82 5.23 10.08
N PRO A 31 4.02 5.47 9.52
CA PRO A 31 4.66 4.52 8.61
C PRO A 31 4.95 3.15 9.27
N GLY A 32 5.35 3.13 10.53
CA GLY A 32 5.54 1.88 11.30
C GLY A 32 4.28 1.03 11.50
N LYS A 33 3.08 1.62 11.39
CA LYS A 33 1.80 0.88 11.44
C LYS A 33 1.52 0.12 10.15
N TYR A 34 2.00 0.60 9.01
CA TYR A 34 1.74 0.01 7.69
C TYR A 34 2.93 -0.76 7.12
N ASN A 35 4.12 -0.60 7.70
CA ASN A 35 5.29 -1.43 7.42
C ASN A 35 4.96 -2.94 7.49
N ASP A 36 5.45 -3.69 6.49
CA ASP A 36 5.25 -5.13 6.32
C ASP A 36 3.78 -5.58 6.19
N LYS A 37 2.85 -4.67 5.88
CA LYS A 37 1.42 -4.99 5.71
C LYS A 37 0.94 -4.81 4.28
N ASN A 38 0.03 -5.69 3.85
CA ASN A 38 -0.74 -5.48 2.62
C ASN A 38 -1.66 -4.29 2.82
N VAL A 39 -1.56 -3.34 1.88
CA VAL A 39 -2.38 -2.14 1.79
C VAL A 39 -2.95 -2.05 0.38
N LYS A 40 -4.10 -1.40 0.27
CA LYS A 40 -4.70 -1.05 -1.02
C LYS A 40 -4.60 0.45 -1.19
N VAL A 41 -3.90 0.95 -2.20
CA VAL A 41 -3.82 2.39 -2.51
C VAL A 41 -4.42 2.63 -3.88
N LYS A 42 -5.16 3.74 -4.04
CA LYS A 42 -5.79 4.13 -5.31
C LYS A 42 -5.37 5.54 -5.65
N GLY A 43 -4.88 5.77 -6.86
CA GLY A 43 -4.38 7.08 -7.24
C GLY A 43 -4.23 7.25 -8.75
N LYS A 44 -3.89 8.47 -9.16
CA LYS A 44 -3.54 8.84 -10.53
C LYS A 44 -2.03 8.78 -10.69
N VAL A 45 -1.54 8.16 -11.76
CA VAL A 45 -0.11 8.13 -12.08
C VAL A 45 0.36 9.54 -12.46
N VAL A 46 1.25 10.11 -11.67
CA VAL A 46 1.83 11.46 -11.90
C VAL A 46 3.23 11.40 -12.52
N GLN A 47 3.95 10.31 -12.29
CA GLN A 47 5.30 10.07 -12.82
C GLN A 47 5.49 8.57 -13.11
N THR A 48 6.15 8.26 -14.22
CA THR A 48 6.57 6.90 -14.58
C THR A 48 8.09 6.92 -14.79
N PHE A 49 8.80 6.05 -14.08
CA PHE A 49 10.22 5.77 -14.29
C PHE A 49 10.34 4.31 -14.74
N ALA A 50 10.75 4.08 -15.97
CA ALA A 50 11.01 2.75 -16.49
C ALA A 50 12.44 2.70 -17.02
N VAL A 51 13.17 1.64 -16.69
CA VAL A 51 14.50 1.39 -17.28
C VAL A 51 14.29 0.46 -18.47
N PRO A 52 14.54 0.92 -19.72
CA PRO A 52 14.53 0.04 -20.88
C PRO A 52 15.45 -1.17 -20.64
N PHE A 53 15.12 -2.31 -21.24
CA PHE A 53 15.86 -3.59 -21.14
C PHE A 53 15.85 -4.32 -19.79
N LEU A 54 15.57 -3.68 -18.65
CA LEU A 54 15.55 -4.37 -17.34
C LEU A 54 14.18 -4.89 -16.90
N SER A 55 13.10 -4.61 -17.64
CA SER A 55 11.70 -4.90 -17.24
C SER A 55 11.33 -4.37 -15.85
N GLN A 56 12.09 -3.39 -15.34
CA GLN A 56 11.87 -2.74 -14.06
C GLN A 56 11.25 -1.36 -14.29
N SER A 57 10.20 -1.08 -13.53
CA SER A 57 9.57 0.23 -13.50
C SER A 57 9.12 0.59 -12.08
N LEU A 58 8.99 1.89 -11.86
CA LEU A 58 8.42 2.52 -10.70
C LEU A 58 7.45 3.58 -11.20
N VAL A 59 6.24 3.62 -10.66
CA VAL A 59 5.28 4.69 -10.91
C VAL A 59 5.00 5.42 -9.61
N LYS A 60 4.94 6.75 -9.67
CA LYS A 60 4.48 7.56 -8.56
C LYS A 60 2.99 7.83 -8.77
N ILE A 61 2.18 7.52 -7.76
CA ILE A 61 0.73 7.77 -7.77
C ILE A 61 0.37 8.82 -6.72
N ASP A 62 -0.56 9.69 -7.10
CA ASP A 62 -1.19 10.70 -6.24
C ASP A 62 -2.63 10.26 -5.92
N ASP A 63 -2.99 10.17 -4.65
CA ASP A 63 -4.35 9.83 -4.18
C ASP A 63 -5.19 11.06 -3.79
N GLY A 64 -4.65 12.26 -3.96
CA GLY A 64 -5.22 13.53 -3.52
C GLY A 64 -4.87 13.91 -2.07
N THR A 65 -4.09 13.08 -1.37
CA THR A 65 -3.60 13.33 0.00
C THR A 65 -2.08 13.24 0.13
N GLY A 66 -1.42 12.49 -0.75
CA GLY A 66 0.03 12.41 -0.87
C GLY A 66 0.46 11.61 -2.10
N GLU A 67 1.77 11.55 -2.36
CA GLU A 67 2.32 10.86 -3.52
C GLU A 67 3.24 9.69 -3.12
N ILE A 68 2.91 8.47 -3.55
CA ILE A 68 3.66 7.26 -3.19
C ILE A 68 4.27 6.55 -4.41
N TRP A 69 5.48 6.01 -4.24
CA TRP A 69 6.13 5.16 -5.23
C TRP A 69 5.62 3.72 -5.16
N VAL A 70 5.27 3.17 -6.33
CA VAL A 70 4.78 1.81 -6.52
C VAL A 70 5.64 1.11 -7.56
N LYS A 71 6.01 -0.14 -7.30
CA LYS A 71 6.54 -1.05 -8.33
C LYS A 71 5.37 -1.85 -8.92
N PRO A 72 4.89 -1.55 -10.15
CA PRO A 72 3.79 -2.28 -10.74
C PRO A 72 4.24 -3.68 -11.18
N TYR A 73 3.30 -4.63 -11.22
CA TYR A 73 3.51 -5.96 -11.79
C TYR A 73 3.00 -6.01 -13.24
N GLY A 74 3.80 -6.56 -14.16
CA GLY A 74 3.43 -6.66 -15.58
C GLY A 74 3.52 -5.33 -16.34
N LYS A 75 2.42 -4.90 -16.96
CA LYS A 75 2.38 -3.68 -17.81
C LYS A 75 2.65 -2.44 -16.97
N VAL A 76 3.60 -1.60 -17.41
CA VAL A 76 3.87 -0.29 -16.81
C VAL A 76 2.69 0.67 -17.08
N PRO A 77 2.07 1.26 -16.04
CA PRO A 77 1.02 2.26 -16.22
C PRO A 77 1.53 3.57 -16.84
N PHE A 78 0.69 4.21 -17.65
CA PHE A 78 0.99 5.50 -18.27
C PHE A 78 0.64 6.67 -17.35
N LYS A 79 1.40 7.77 -17.45
CA LYS A 79 1.08 9.03 -16.75
C LYS A 79 -0.34 9.49 -17.11
N GLY A 80 -1.15 9.74 -16.09
CA GLY A 80 -2.55 10.11 -16.20
C GLY A 80 -3.54 8.96 -15.96
N GLU A 81 -3.13 7.69 -16.07
CA GLU A 81 -4.00 6.55 -15.73
C GLU A 81 -4.37 6.58 -14.23
N LYS A 82 -5.59 6.15 -13.90
CA LYS A 82 -6.00 5.87 -12.52
C LYS A 82 -5.83 4.39 -12.24
N ILE A 83 -5.06 4.04 -11.22
CA ILE A 83 -4.78 2.64 -10.86
C ILE A 83 -5.17 2.35 -9.41
N SER A 84 -5.47 1.08 -9.16
CA SER A 84 -5.64 0.52 -7.81
C SER A 84 -4.55 -0.52 -7.60
N VAL A 85 -3.75 -0.32 -6.57
CA VAL A 85 -2.61 -1.17 -6.21
C VAL A 85 -2.98 -1.91 -4.94
N ASP A 86 -2.99 -3.24 -5.00
CA ASP A 86 -3.01 -4.10 -3.81
C ASP A 86 -1.61 -4.71 -3.71
N GLY A 87 -0.98 -4.57 -2.55
CA GLY A 87 0.41 -4.99 -2.36
C GLY A 87 0.91 -4.57 -0.99
N THR A 88 2.10 -5.05 -0.64
CA THR A 88 2.66 -4.81 0.69
C THR A 88 3.50 -3.51 0.74
N LEU A 89 3.48 -2.78 1.84
CA LEU A 89 4.26 -1.54 2.08
C LEU A 89 5.40 -1.76 3.11
N LYS A 90 6.61 -1.15 2.98
CA LYS A 90 7.74 -1.21 3.97
C LYS A 90 8.16 0.18 4.46
N VAL A 91 8.94 0.25 5.54
CA VAL A 91 9.94 1.30 5.79
C VAL A 91 11.32 0.69 5.51
N GLY A 92 11.93 1.01 4.36
CA GLY A 92 13.34 0.69 4.13
C GLY A 92 14.07 1.20 2.87
N LEU A 93 13.46 1.34 1.68
CA LEU A 93 14.24 1.26 0.42
C LEU A 93 14.45 2.57 -0.38
N THR A 94 15.50 3.31 -0.01
CA THR A 94 16.29 4.20 -0.89
C THR A 94 16.57 3.56 -2.26
N ILE A 95 16.11 4.18 -3.35
CA ILE A 95 16.48 3.80 -4.74
C ILE A 95 17.29 4.95 -5.35
N ALA A 96 18.40 4.60 -6.03
CA ALA A 96 19.25 5.55 -6.76
C ALA A 96 19.73 6.76 -5.92
N ASN A 97 20.26 6.51 -4.73
CA ASN A 97 20.83 7.53 -3.83
C ASN A 97 19.87 8.62 -3.32
N GLN A 98 18.55 8.45 -3.51
CA GLN A 98 17.52 9.28 -2.87
C GLN A 98 16.87 8.51 -1.72
N ASN A 99 16.76 9.16 -0.54
CA ASN A 99 16.14 8.57 0.65
C ASN A 99 14.65 8.28 0.37
N LEU A 100 14.33 7.00 0.16
CA LEU A 100 12.99 6.54 -0.20
C LEU A 100 12.46 5.56 0.86
N GLY A 101 12.26 6.07 2.08
CA GLY A 101 11.15 5.56 2.88
C GLY A 101 11.20 4.05 3.18
N PHE A 102 10.22 3.18 2.76
CA PHE A 102 9.07 3.35 1.82
C PHE A 102 8.50 2.06 1.06
N ILE A 103 9.16 0.87 0.87
CA ILE A 103 8.67 -0.20 -0.09
C ILE A 103 8.95 -1.70 0.27
N VAL A 104 7.97 -2.64 0.23
CA VAL A 104 8.12 -4.13 0.51
C VAL A 104 8.32 -4.97 -0.77
N ILE A 105 8.98 -6.12 -0.58
CA ILE A 105 9.03 -7.28 -1.47
C ILE A 105 7.95 -8.33 -1.06
N GLU A 106 6.92 -8.53 -1.90
CA GLU A 106 5.92 -9.60 -1.74
C GLU A 106 6.53 -10.98 -2.06
N LYS A 107 6.03 -12.06 -1.43
CA LYS A 107 6.43 -13.43 -1.75
C LYS A 107 5.40 -14.15 -2.61
N GLU A 108 5.92 -14.88 -3.59
CA GLU A 108 5.22 -15.73 -4.55
C GLU A 108 4.21 -16.67 -3.88
N LYS A 109 3.00 -16.75 -4.45
CA LYS A 109 2.03 -17.81 -4.17
C LYS A 109 2.11 -18.84 -5.28
N LYS A 110 2.20 -20.12 -4.89
CA LYS A 110 2.05 -21.28 -5.77
C LYS A 110 0.66 -21.33 -6.42
#